data_AF-A0A9D5QDI9-F1
#
_entry.id   AF-A0A9D5QDI9-F1
#
_cell.length_a   1.000
_cell.length_b   1.000
_cell.length_c   1.000
_cell.angle_alpha   90.00
_cell.angle_beta   90.00
_cell.angle_gamma   90.00
#
_symmetry.space_group_name_H-M   'P 1'
#
loop_
_entity.id
_entity.type
_entity.pdbx_description
1 polymer ?
#
loop_
_entity_poly.entity_id
_entity_poly.type
_entity_poly.pdbx_seq_one_letter_code
_entity_poly.pdbx_strand_id
1 'polypeptide(L)'
;MAKSLGGDSKANPSQEAKLRSAVSRSYFAVYCYSRNLAIKYLEFAPTHSVYDHKNLREHLKQHSKASVARWLGDLRRFRDDCDYDDRVPNLQGVMIKSLECAEKVFEELT
;
A
#
# COMPACT_ATOMS: atom_id res chain seq x y z
N MET A 1 14.86 23.71 19.81
CA MET A 1 14.57 23.13 21.15
C MET A 1 14.03 21.73 20.96
N ALA A 2 14.79 20.69 21.30
CA ALA A 2 14.30 19.31 21.34
C ALA A 2 13.93 18.99 22.79
N LYS A 3 12.63 19.04 23.12
CA LYS A 3 12.12 18.69 24.45
C LYS A 3 11.79 17.20 24.45
N SER A 4 12.60 16.43 25.20
CA SER A 4 12.23 15.21 25.93
C SER A 4 11.20 14.26 25.28
N LEU A 5 11.67 13.21 24.60
CA LEU A 5 10.87 12.00 24.32
C LEU A 5 11.08 10.98 25.44
N GLY A 6 10.38 11.23 26.56
CA GLY A 6 10.28 10.31 27.68
C GLY A 6 9.05 9.42 27.54
N GLY A 7 9.26 8.11 27.67
CA GLY A 7 8.25 7.15 28.11
C GLY A 7 7.19 6.74 27.10
N ASP A 8 7.51 5.75 26.29
CA ASP A 8 6.66 4.56 26.09
C ASP A 8 7.53 3.52 25.37
N SER A 9 7.42 2.25 25.76
CA SER A 9 8.19 1.08 25.29
C SER A 9 8.67 1.25 23.85
N LYS A 10 9.93 1.71 23.69
CA LYS A 10 10.50 2.07 22.39
C LYS A 10 10.58 0.80 21.55
N ALA A 11 9.66 0.65 20.61
CA ALA A 11 9.89 -0.21 19.47
C ALA A 11 11.29 0.12 18.95
N ASN A 12 12.11 -0.90 18.73
CA ASN A 12 13.46 -0.71 18.19
C ASN A 12 13.31 0.13 16.90
N PRO A 13 13.88 1.35 16.81
CA PRO A 13 13.65 2.24 15.66
C PRO A 13 14.01 1.58 14.33
N SER A 14 14.99 0.66 14.34
CA SER A 14 15.32 -0.15 13.17
C SER A 14 14.20 -1.11 12.78
N GLN A 15 13.51 -1.72 13.75
CA GLN A 15 12.39 -2.62 13.50
C GLN A 15 11.18 -1.85 12.97
N GLU A 16 10.84 -0.72 13.56
CA GLU A 16 9.75 0.13 13.07
C GLU A 16 10.00 0.58 11.62
N ALA A 17 11.19 1.08 11.33
CA ALA A 17 11.57 1.50 9.98
C ALA A 17 11.46 0.34 8.97
N LYS A 18 11.89 -0.87 9.33
CA LYS A 18 11.74 -2.07 8.49
C LYS A 18 10.29 -2.41 8.20
N LEU A 19 9.43 -2.38 9.22
CA LEU A 19 8.01 -2.71 9.06
C LEU A 19 7.27 -1.67 8.19
N ARG A 20 7.48 -0.38 8.43
CA ARG A 20 6.92 0.70 7.59
C ARG A 20 7.42 0.60 6.14
N SER A 21 8.71 0.31 5.96
CA SER A 21 9.29 0.10 4.63
C SER A 21 8.66 -1.09 3.92
N ALA A 22 8.42 -2.20 4.62
CA ALA A 22 7.77 -3.37 4.06
C ALA A 22 6.36 -3.04 3.56
N VAL A 23 5.55 -2.32 4.35
CA VAL A 23 4.20 -1.87 3.94
C VAL A 23 4.25 -1.03 2.66
N SER A 24 5.12 -0.02 2.62
CA SER A 24 5.27 0.85 1.45
C SER A 24 5.74 0.08 0.21
N ARG A 25 6.69 -0.85 0.37
CA ARG A 25 7.19 -1.68 -0.72
C ARG A 25 6.14 -2.66 -1.23
N SER A 26 5.33 -3.25 -0.36
CA SER A 26 4.20 -4.11 -0.75
C SER A 26 3.21 -3.35 -1.61
N TYR A 27 2.79 -2.15 -1.18
CA TYR A 27 1.88 -1.31 -1.97
C TYR A 27 2.42 -0.98 -3.35
N PHE A 28 3.65 -0.44 -3.43
CA PHE A 28 4.21 -0.04 -4.72
C PHE A 28 4.46 -1.21 -5.67
N ALA A 29 4.82 -2.39 -5.14
CA ALA A 29 4.99 -3.59 -5.95
C ALA A 29 3.69 -3.94 -6.70
N VAL A 30 2.58 -4.09 -5.97
CA VAL A 30 1.30 -4.46 -6.60
C VAL A 30 0.63 -3.32 -7.36
N TYR A 31 0.82 -2.06 -6.94
CA TYR A 31 0.34 -0.91 -7.71
C TYR A 31 1.01 -0.86 -9.09
N CYS A 32 2.34 -0.97 -9.15
CA CYS A 32 3.09 -0.96 -10.41
C CYS A 32 2.71 -2.15 -11.29
N TYR A 33 2.60 -3.35 -10.71
CA TYR A 33 2.19 -4.55 -11.43
C TYR A 33 0.77 -4.38 -12.02
N SER A 34 -0.20 -4.02 -11.19
CA SER A 34 -1.60 -3.81 -11.59
C SER A 34 -1.72 -2.73 -12.66
N ARG A 35 -0.99 -1.60 -12.50
CA ARG A 35 -0.98 -0.51 -13.48
C ARG A 35 -0.42 -0.99 -14.82
N ASN A 36 0.71 -1.68 -14.83
CA ASN A 36 1.34 -2.13 -16.06
C ASN A 36 0.46 -3.16 -16.79
N LEU A 37 -0.18 -4.07 -16.04
CA LEU A 37 -1.18 -5.00 -16.60
C LEU A 37 -2.35 -4.23 -17.20
N ALA A 38 -2.90 -3.25 -16.48
CA ALA A 38 -4.03 -2.46 -16.94
C ALA A 38 -3.69 -1.63 -18.19
N ILE A 39 -2.48 -1.06 -18.28
CA ILE A 39 -1.99 -0.38 -19.48
C ILE A 39 -1.93 -1.36 -20.66
N LYS A 40 -1.38 -2.55 -20.43
CA LYS A 40 -1.11 -3.52 -21.50
C LYS A 40 -2.37 -4.21 -22.03
N TYR A 41 -3.34 -4.49 -21.16
CA TYR A 41 -4.45 -5.39 -21.47
C TYR A 41 -5.83 -4.80 -21.22
N LEU A 42 -5.95 -3.72 -20.46
CA LEU A 42 -7.23 -3.12 -20.07
C LEU A 42 -7.36 -1.68 -20.58
N GLU A 43 -6.48 -1.21 -21.46
CA GLU A 43 -6.52 0.14 -22.05
C GLU A 43 -6.47 1.29 -21.02
N PHE A 44 -5.87 1.03 -19.85
CA PHE A 44 -5.70 2.09 -18.85
C PHE A 44 -4.64 3.10 -19.32
N ALA A 45 -5.02 4.38 -19.40
CA ALA A 45 -4.14 5.48 -19.73
C ALA A 45 -3.79 6.31 -18.47
N PRO A 46 -2.58 6.17 -17.89
CA PRO A 46 -2.18 6.96 -16.73
C PRO A 46 -1.99 8.44 -17.11
N THR A 47 -2.31 9.33 -16.17
CA THR A 47 -2.11 10.78 -16.29
C THR A 47 -0.77 11.24 -15.73
N HIS A 48 0.00 10.31 -15.13
CA HIS A 48 1.24 10.57 -14.38
C HIS A 48 1.05 11.53 -13.20
N SER A 49 -0.13 11.46 -12.56
CA SER A 49 -0.49 12.28 -11.40
C SER A 49 -0.81 11.44 -10.17
N VAL A 50 -0.90 12.07 -9.00
CA VAL A 50 -1.34 11.41 -7.75
C VAL A 50 -2.74 10.79 -7.86
N TYR A 51 -3.55 11.25 -8.82
CA TYR A 51 -4.89 10.73 -9.08
C TYR A 51 -4.87 9.35 -9.75
N ASP A 52 -3.78 8.95 -10.41
CA ASP A 52 -3.68 7.64 -11.08
C ASP A 52 -3.92 6.47 -10.14
N HIS A 53 -3.52 6.61 -8.87
CA HIS A 53 -3.81 5.60 -7.87
C HIS A 53 -5.31 5.39 -7.61
N LYS A 54 -6.13 6.44 -7.71
CA LYS A 54 -7.59 6.33 -7.63
C LYS A 54 -8.15 5.86 -8.95
N ASN A 55 -7.71 6.46 -10.06
CA ASN A 55 -8.19 6.15 -11.40
C ASN A 55 -7.97 4.68 -11.74
N LEU A 56 -6.81 4.12 -11.42
CA LEU A 56 -6.52 2.70 -11.61
C LEU A 56 -7.51 1.80 -10.86
N ARG A 57 -7.87 2.14 -9.61
CA ARG A 57 -8.84 1.35 -8.85
C ARG A 57 -10.24 1.41 -9.47
N GLU A 58 -10.69 2.58 -9.92
CA GLU A 58 -11.98 2.71 -10.59
C GLU A 58 -11.98 1.96 -11.93
N HIS A 59 -10.88 2.05 -12.68
CA HIS A 59 -10.69 1.33 -13.93
C HIS A 59 -10.75 -0.19 -13.73
N LEU A 60 -10.08 -0.71 -12.69
CA LEU A 60 -10.11 -2.13 -12.34
C LEU A 60 -11.52 -2.61 -11.96
N LYS A 61 -12.30 -1.80 -11.23
CA LYS A 61 -13.71 -2.13 -10.92
C LYS A 61 -14.55 -2.27 -12.19
N GLN A 62 -14.36 -1.37 -13.17
CA GLN A 62 -15.06 -1.42 -14.46
C GLN A 62 -14.71 -2.68 -15.26
N HIS A 63 -13.55 -3.29 -15.00
CA HIS A 63 -13.07 -4.50 -15.66
C HIS A 63 -13.26 -5.77 -14.81
N SER A 64 -14.27 -5.79 -13.94
CA SER A 64 -14.59 -6.94 -13.06
C SER A 64 -13.46 -7.35 -12.10
N LYS A 65 -12.54 -6.44 -11.77
CA LYS A 65 -11.44 -6.65 -10.80
C LYS A 65 -11.65 -5.85 -9.52
N ALA A 66 -12.88 -5.90 -8.99
CA ALA A 66 -13.28 -5.12 -7.83
C ALA A 66 -12.52 -5.52 -6.54
N SER A 67 -12.15 -6.80 -6.41
CA SER A 67 -11.35 -7.31 -5.29
C SER A 67 -9.93 -6.75 -5.31
N VAL A 68 -9.24 -6.79 -6.46
CA VAL A 68 -7.94 -6.12 -6.64
C VAL A 68 -8.03 -4.63 -6.32
N ALA A 69 -9.06 -3.94 -6.82
CA ALA A 69 -9.26 -2.52 -6.53
C ALA A 69 -9.43 -2.26 -5.03
N ARG A 70 -10.17 -3.11 -4.31
CA ARG A 70 -10.31 -3.02 -2.86
C ARG A 70 -8.97 -3.21 -2.15
N TRP A 71 -8.21 -4.25 -2.44
CA TRP A 71 -6.92 -4.50 -1.79
C TRP A 71 -5.90 -3.40 -2.06
N LEU A 72 -5.86 -2.85 -3.28
CA LEU A 72 -5.05 -1.66 -3.59
C LEU A 72 -5.48 -0.43 -2.78
N GLY A 73 -6.77 -0.30 -2.46
CA GLY A 73 -7.28 0.74 -1.58
C GLY A 73 -6.81 0.55 -0.14
N ASP A 74 -6.94 -0.67 0.39
CA ASP A 74 -6.49 -1.02 1.73
C ASP A 74 -4.97 -0.81 1.90
N LEU A 75 -4.17 -1.29 0.95
CA LEU A 75 -2.71 -1.12 0.94
C LEU A 75 -2.30 0.34 0.85
N ARG A 76 -3.01 1.16 0.06
CA ARG A 76 -2.74 2.60 0.00
C ARG A 76 -2.94 3.24 1.35
N ARG A 77 -4.05 2.93 2.04
CA ARG A 77 -4.32 3.46 3.37
C ARG A 77 -3.22 3.05 4.35
N PHE A 78 -2.85 1.76 4.39
CA PHE A 78 -1.78 1.29 5.28
C PHE A 78 -0.45 1.99 5.01
N ARG A 79 -0.12 2.26 3.75
CA ARG A 79 1.05 3.06 3.38
C ARG A 79 0.90 4.49 3.89
N ASP A 80 -0.24 5.14 3.64
CA ASP A 80 -0.46 6.52 4.05
C ASP A 80 -0.31 6.66 5.58
N ASP A 81 -0.86 5.72 6.36
CA ASP A 81 -0.65 5.65 7.83
C ASP A 81 0.85 5.49 8.16
N CYS A 82 1.58 4.60 7.47
CA CYS A 82 3.01 4.39 7.67
C CYS A 82 3.89 5.58 7.27
N ASP A 83 3.49 6.36 6.28
CA ASP A 83 4.28 7.46 5.72
C ASP A 83 4.05 8.76 6.48
N TYR A 84 2.84 8.99 7.00
CA TYR A 84 2.43 10.29 7.56
C TYR A 84 2.12 10.29 9.06
N ASP A 85 1.80 9.15 9.68
CA ASP A 85 1.49 9.13 11.11
C ASP A 85 2.72 8.87 11.98
N ASP A 86 2.90 9.71 13.00
CA ASP A 86 3.96 9.57 14.02
C ASP A 86 3.87 8.24 14.77
N ARG A 87 2.67 7.66 14.89
CA ARG A 87 2.42 6.39 15.59
C ARG A 87 1.44 5.54 14.81
N VAL A 88 1.86 4.33 14.44
CA VAL A 88 0.99 3.34 13.79
C VAL A 88 0.71 2.20 14.78
N PRO A 89 -0.50 2.12 15.35
CA PRO A 89 -0.87 1.04 16.26
C PRO A 89 -0.78 -0.32 15.55
N ASN A 90 -0.25 -1.33 16.25
CA ASN A 90 -0.11 -2.70 15.72
C ASN A 90 0.60 -2.77 14.35
N LEU A 91 1.70 -2.02 14.19
CA LEU A 91 2.46 -1.95 12.93
C LEU A 91 2.87 -3.32 12.38
N GLN A 92 3.20 -4.30 13.23
CA GLN A 92 3.48 -5.67 12.79
C GLN A 92 2.27 -6.33 12.12
N GLY A 93 1.08 -6.17 12.70
CA GLY A 93 -0.16 -6.65 12.09
C GLY A 93 -0.52 -5.92 10.79
N VAL A 94 -0.25 -4.61 10.70
CA VAL A 94 -0.40 -3.84 9.45
C VAL A 94 0.54 -4.37 8.37
N MET A 95 1.79 -4.68 8.71
CA MET A 95 2.77 -5.27 7.81
C MET A 95 2.32 -6.64 7.29
N ILE A 96 1.89 -7.54 8.18
CA ILE A 96 1.41 -8.88 7.80
C ILE A 96 0.22 -8.77 6.84
N LYS A 97 -0.79 -7.96 7.20
CA LYS A 97 -1.96 -7.72 6.33
C LYS A 97 -1.58 -7.12 4.98
N SER A 98 -0.55 -6.26 4.95
CA SER A 98 -0.07 -5.68 3.70
C SER A 98 0.59 -6.72 2.79
N LEU A 99 1.32 -7.69 3.35
CA LEU A 99 1.85 -8.81 2.59
C LEU A 99 0.72 -9.72 2.07
N GLU A 100 -0.24 -10.09 2.92
CA GLU A 100 -1.39 -10.91 2.53
C GLU A 100 -2.24 -10.26 1.43
N CYS A 101 -2.49 -8.95 1.52
CA CYS A 101 -3.20 -8.21 0.48
C CYS A 101 -2.39 -8.17 -0.83
N ALA A 102 -1.06 -8.03 -0.75
CA ALA A 102 -0.22 -8.02 -1.93
C ALA A 102 -0.21 -9.40 -2.64
N GLU A 103 -0.11 -10.49 -1.88
CA GLU A 103 -0.22 -11.86 -2.40
C GLU A 103 -1.55 -12.08 -3.13
N LYS A 104 -2.67 -11.70 -2.51
CA LYS A 104 -4.00 -11.81 -3.15
C LYS A 104 -4.12 -11.04 -4.47
N VAL A 105 -3.48 -9.87 -4.56
CA VAL A 105 -3.44 -9.11 -5.82
C VAL A 105 -2.66 -9.87 -6.89
N PHE A 106 -1.52 -10.47 -6.54
CA PHE A 106 -0.74 -11.26 -7.51
C PHE A 106 -1.49 -12.53 -7.95
N GLU A 107 -2.14 -13.23 -7.02
CA GLU A 107 -2.96 -14.42 -7.30
C GLU A 107 -4.13 -14.12 -8.24
N GLU A 108 -4.80 -12.98 -8.10
CA GLU A 108 -5.95 -12.62 -8.96
C GLU A 108 -5.55 -12.08 -10.35
N LEU A 109 -4.30 -11.64 -10.50
CA LEU A 109 -3.82 -11.00 -11.73
C LEU A 109 -2.86 -11.87 -12.55
N THR A 110 -2.36 -12.98 -11.99
CA THR A 110 -1.53 -13.98 -12.67
C THR A 110 -2.40 -15.09 -13.23
#